data_AF-A0A7J3U9Z8-F1
#
_entry.id   AF-A0A7J3U9Z8-F1
#
_cell.length_a   1.000
_cell.length_b   1.000
_cell.length_c   1.000
_cell.angle_alpha   90.00
_cell.angle_beta   90.00
_cell.angle_gamma   90.00
#
_symmetry.space_group_name_H-M   'P 1'
#
loop_
_entity.id
_entity.type
_entity.pdbx_description
1 polymer ?
#
loop_
_entity_poly.entity_id
_entity_poly.type
_entity_poly.pdbx_seq_one_letter_code
_entity_poly.pdbx_strand_id
1 'polypeptide(L)'
;MDDEIAFGPVPSRRLGRSMGINNIPPKICTYSCIYCQLGRTLKMQVEREKFYDTDRVIEEVKRKVREVEHAGEHIDYLTFVPDGEPTLDVNLGKEIEGLEQLGLKIAVITNASLIWREDVRNELY
;
A
#
# COMPACT_ATOMS: atom_id res chain seq x y z
N MET A 1 14.68 -8.85 -8.38
CA MET A 1 13.60 -8.14 -9.09
C MET A 1 13.30 -6.97 -8.20
N ASP A 2 13.59 -5.75 -8.63
CA ASP A 2 13.32 -4.58 -7.80
C ASP A 2 11.80 -4.48 -7.60
N ASP A 3 11.36 -4.67 -6.36
CA ASP A 3 9.95 -4.48 -5.99
C ASP A 3 9.65 -2.97 -6.10
N GLU A 4 8.91 -2.56 -7.13
CA GLU A 4 8.51 -1.17 -7.32
C GLU A 4 7.52 -0.79 -6.20
N ILE A 5 7.97 0.05 -5.26
CA ILE A 5 7.15 0.48 -4.10
C ILE A 5 5.96 1.33 -4.56
N ALA A 6 6.11 2.15 -5.59
CA ALA A 6 5.06 3.03 -6.08
C ALA A 6 4.85 2.85 -7.59
N PHE A 7 3.64 2.48 -8.00
CA PHE A 7 3.32 2.12 -9.39
C PHE A 7 2.03 2.79 -9.90
N GLY A 8 1.84 2.77 -11.22
CA GLY A 8 0.72 3.45 -11.87
C GLY A 8 1.00 4.93 -12.14
N PRO A 9 -0.05 5.79 -12.21
CA PRO A 9 -1.43 5.52 -11.84
C PRO A 9 -2.16 4.62 -12.85
N VAL A 10 -3.10 3.81 -12.37
CA VAL A 10 -3.92 2.91 -13.19
C VAL A 10 -5.40 3.29 -13.10
N PRO A 11 -6.21 3.00 -14.13
CA PRO A 11 -7.66 3.18 -14.05
C PRO A 11 -8.27 2.19 -13.04
N SER A 12 -8.72 2.72 -11.91
CA SER A 12 -9.49 2.01 -10.88
C SER A 12 -10.98 2.18 -11.13
N ARG A 13 -11.70 1.05 -11.15
CA ARG A 13 -13.17 1.05 -11.25
C ARG A 13 -13.85 1.72 -10.05
N ARG A 14 -13.18 1.77 -8.89
CA ARG A 14 -13.74 2.30 -7.63
C ARG A 14 -13.20 3.69 -7.27
N LEU A 15 -11.97 3.99 -7.69
CA LEU A 15 -11.20 5.14 -7.19
C LEU A 15 -10.70 6.09 -8.30
N GLY A 16 -11.18 5.97 -9.54
CA GLY A 16 -10.72 6.84 -10.64
C GLY A 16 -9.28 6.51 -11.06
N ARG A 17 -8.42 7.50 -11.28
CA ARG A 17 -6.98 7.30 -11.53
C ARG A 17 -6.24 7.12 -10.21
N SER A 18 -5.90 5.88 -9.88
CA SER A 18 -5.24 5.55 -8.61
C SER A 18 -3.79 5.17 -8.83
N MET A 19 -2.89 5.75 -8.04
CA MET A 19 -1.51 5.27 -7.89
C MET A 19 -1.46 4.19 -6.80
N GLY A 20 -0.75 3.10 -7.04
CA GLY A 20 -0.63 1.98 -6.12
C GLY A 20 0.65 2.05 -5.28
N ILE A 21 0.59 1.57 -4.05
CA ILE A 21 1.69 1.54 -3.09
C ILE A 21 1.85 0.11 -2.56
N ASN A 22 3.04 -0.46 -2.79
CA ASN A 22 3.54 -1.70 -2.21
C ASN A 22 4.35 -1.39 -0.94
N ASN A 23 3.69 -1.28 0.21
CA ASN A 23 4.37 -1.06 1.48
C ASN A 23 4.96 -2.35 2.09
N ILE A 24 4.69 -3.51 1.48
CA ILE A 24 5.26 -4.79 1.89
C ILE A 24 5.70 -5.61 0.66
N PRO A 25 6.68 -6.52 0.82
CA PRO A 25 7.10 -7.46 -0.22
C PRO A 25 5.96 -8.35 -0.69
N PRO A 26 6.03 -8.82 -1.94
CA PRO A 26 5.00 -9.68 -2.50
C PRO A 26 4.91 -11.00 -1.73
N LYS A 27 3.70 -11.57 -1.70
CA LYS A 27 3.38 -12.90 -1.17
C LYS A 27 3.56 -13.09 0.33
N ILE A 28 3.54 -12.00 1.08
CA ILE A 28 3.43 -12.00 2.54
C ILE A 28 2.02 -11.56 2.90
N CYS A 29 1.22 -12.48 3.45
CA CYS A 29 -0.20 -12.23 3.69
C CYS A 29 -0.71 -13.11 4.82
N THR A 30 -1.76 -12.68 5.51
CA THR A 30 -2.45 -13.48 6.55
C THR A 30 -3.27 -14.63 5.99
N TYR A 31 -3.57 -14.61 4.68
CA TYR A 31 -4.31 -15.65 3.97
C TYR A 31 -3.54 -16.19 2.76
N SER A 32 -3.98 -17.34 2.27
CA SER A 32 -3.57 -17.92 0.98
C SER A 32 -4.80 -18.23 0.13
N CYS A 33 -5.51 -17.18 -0.29
CA CYS A 33 -6.75 -17.29 -1.06
C CYS A 33 -6.53 -18.04 -2.38
N ILE A 34 -7.34 -19.07 -2.64
CA ILE A 34 -7.26 -19.88 -3.88
C ILE A 34 -7.51 -19.06 -5.16
N TYR A 35 -8.17 -17.91 -5.01
CA TYR A 35 -8.50 -16.97 -6.08
C TYR A 35 -7.55 -15.75 -6.15
N CYS A 36 -6.44 -15.74 -5.39
CA CYS A 36 -5.49 -14.63 -5.43
C CYS A 36 -4.84 -14.54 -6.81
N GLN A 37 -4.95 -13.39 -7.47
CA GLN A 37 -4.39 -13.17 -8.82
C GLN A 37 -2.86 -13.32 -8.87
N LEU A 38 -2.20 -13.04 -7.74
CA LEU A 38 -0.76 -13.19 -7.62
C LEU A 38 -0.37 -14.68 -7.51
N GLY A 39 -1.30 -15.57 -7.16
CA GLY A 39 -1.06 -16.99 -6.86
C GLY A 39 -0.83 -17.26 -5.37
N ARG A 40 -0.29 -18.44 -5.04
CA ARG A 40 -0.09 -18.91 -3.66
C ARG A 40 0.76 -17.95 -2.82
N THR A 41 0.39 -17.78 -1.56
CA THR A 41 1.16 -17.03 -0.55
C THR A 41 2.43 -17.81 -0.18
N LEU A 42 3.57 -17.12 -0.09
CA LEU A 42 4.87 -17.74 0.24
C LEU A 42 5.14 -17.71 1.75
N LYS A 43 4.73 -16.63 2.42
CA LYS A 43 4.87 -16.48 3.87
C LYS A 43 3.52 -16.07 4.45
N MET A 44 2.92 -16.97 5.23
CA MET A 44 1.72 -16.67 6.01
C MET A 44 2.10 -16.24 7.43
N GLN A 45 1.61 -15.08 7.86
CA GLN A 45 1.83 -14.59 9.21
C GLN A 45 0.70 -13.66 9.64
N VAL A 46 0.53 -13.52 10.96
CA VAL A 46 -0.38 -12.54 11.60
C VAL A 46 0.38 -11.52 12.44
N GLU A 47 1.63 -11.83 12.77
CA GLU A 47 2.51 -10.90 13.46
C GLU A 47 2.93 -9.78 12.50
N ARG A 48 2.71 -8.55 12.96
CA ARG A 48 3.12 -7.35 12.24
C ARG A 48 4.62 -7.18 12.40
N GLU A 49 5.31 -6.81 11.33
CA GLU A 49 6.74 -6.51 11.35
C GLU A 49 7.05 -5.31 10.47
N LYS A 50 8.28 -4.81 10.53
CA LYS A 50 8.75 -3.76 9.61
C LYS A 50 9.21 -4.42 8.32
N PHE A 51 8.72 -3.95 7.18
CA PHE A 51 9.14 -4.48 5.87
C PHE A 51 10.09 -3.53 5.13
N TYR A 52 9.75 -2.24 5.07
CA TYR A 52 10.61 -1.21 4.51
C TYR A 52 10.85 -0.08 5.52
N ASP A 53 11.83 0.77 5.24
CA ASP A 53 11.98 2.04 5.95
C ASP A 53 10.85 2.99 5.53
N THR A 54 10.16 3.59 6.49
CA THR A 54 9.06 4.53 6.26
C THR A 54 9.47 5.67 5.31
N ASP A 55 10.66 6.23 5.52
CA ASP A 55 11.19 7.31 4.68
C ASP A 55 11.38 6.84 3.23
N ARG A 56 11.86 5.61 3.02
CA ARG A 56 12.01 5.03 1.68
C ARG A 56 10.65 4.92 0.97
N VAL A 57 9.61 4.46 1.67
CA VAL A 57 8.27 4.35 1.07
C VAL A 57 7.75 5.73 0.69
N ILE A 58 7.85 6.70 1.61
CA ILE A 58 7.41 8.07 1.37
C ILE A 58 8.17 8.71 0.21
N GLU A 59 9.49 8.56 0.14
CA GLU A 59 10.33 9.13 -0.92
C GLU A 59 10.01 8.55 -2.30
N GLU A 60 9.81 7.24 -2.40
CA GLU A 60 9.46 6.58 -3.65
C GLU A 60 8.07 6.99 -4.15
N VAL A 61 7.10 7.10 -3.25
CA VAL A 61 5.76 7.62 -3.58
C VAL A 61 5.85 9.08 -4.03
N LYS A 62 6.58 9.94 -3.30
CA LYS A 62 6.79 11.34 -3.68
C LYS A 62 7.48 11.48 -5.04
N ARG A 63 8.46 10.61 -5.34
CA ARG A 63 9.14 10.57 -6.64
C ARG A 63 8.14 10.22 -7.74
N LYS A 64 7.33 9.17 -7.57
CA LYS A 64 6.33 8.76 -8.55
C LYS A 64 5.25 9.83 -8.78
N VAL A 65 4.76 10.49 -7.73
CA VAL A 65 3.80 11.61 -7.88
C VAL A 65 4.38 12.69 -8.77
N ARG A 66 5.63 13.12 -8.51
CA ARG A 66 6.29 14.11 -9.37
C ARG A 66 6.39 13.64 -10.81
N GLU A 67 6.78 12.40 -11.07
CA GLU A 67 6.87 11.86 -12.44
C GLU A 67 5.52 11.94 -13.17
N VAL A 68 4.43 11.63 -12.49
CA VAL A 68 3.06 11.66 -13.03
C VAL A 68 2.62 13.10 -13.31
N GLU A 69 2.91 14.03 -12.40
CA GLU A 69 2.63 15.46 -12.60
C GLU A 69 3.42 16.03 -13.79
N HIS A 70 4.69 15.67 -13.94
CA HIS A 70 5.52 16.10 -15.07
C HIS A 70 5.02 15.53 -16.41
N ALA A 71 4.39 14.36 -16.38
CA ALA A 71 3.74 13.76 -17.56
C ALA A 71 2.37 14.40 -17.89
N GLY A 72 1.87 15.33 -17.06
CA GLY A 72 0.56 15.95 -17.24
C GLY A 72 -0.61 15.03 -16.93
N GLU A 73 -0.36 13.91 -16.23
CA GLU A 73 -1.39 13.02 -15.71
C GLU A 73 -1.85 13.48 -14.32
N HIS A 74 -3.02 13.02 -13.88
CA HIS A 74 -3.55 13.31 -12.54
C HIS A 74 -3.69 12.03 -11.72
N ILE A 75 -3.70 12.22 -10.40
CA ILE A 75 -3.90 11.17 -9.41
C ILE A 75 -5.13 11.54 -8.58
N ASP A 76 -6.14 10.68 -8.57
CA ASP A 76 -7.32 10.84 -7.71
C ASP A 76 -7.08 10.24 -6.31
N TYR A 77 -6.34 9.13 -6.25
CA TYR A 77 -6.03 8.40 -5.02
C TYR A 77 -4.60 7.85 -4.99
N LEU A 78 -3.97 7.94 -3.81
CA LEU A 78 -2.88 7.08 -3.39
C LEU A 78 -3.48 5.86 -2.70
N THR A 79 -3.21 4.66 -3.19
CA THR A 79 -3.82 3.44 -2.64
C THR A 79 -2.75 2.48 -2.15
N PHE A 80 -2.76 2.16 -0.86
CA PHE A 80 -2.06 0.99 -0.32
C PHE A 80 -2.78 -0.27 -0.81
N VAL A 81 -2.22 -0.90 -1.83
CA VAL A 81 -2.71 -2.13 -2.45
C VAL A 81 -1.50 -3.00 -2.77
N PRO A 82 -0.77 -3.48 -1.74
CA PRO A 82 0.42 -4.24 -1.96
C PRO A 82 0.12 -5.63 -2.51
N ASP A 83 1.16 -6.30 -2.99
CA ASP A 83 1.14 -7.72 -3.34
C ASP A 83 1.09 -8.66 -2.10
N GLY A 84 0.42 -8.23 -1.04
CA GLY A 84 0.31 -8.88 0.26
C GLY A 84 -0.84 -8.30 1.11
N GLU A 85 -0.80 -8.48 2.43
CA GLU A 85 -1.72 -7.79 3.35
C GLU A 85 -1.08 -6.50 3.95
N PRO A 86 -1.53 -5.28 3.59
CA PRO A 86 -0.87 -4.03 3.98
C PRO A 86 -0.79 -3.81 5.49
N THR A 87 -1.78 -4.30 6.25
CA THR A 87 -1.84 -4.11 7.71
C THR A 87 -0.78 -4.91 8.48
N LEU A 88 -0.03 -5.78 7.80
CA LEU A 88 1.12 -6.46 8.39
C LEU A 88 2.31 -5.53 8.64
N ASP A 89 2.41 -4.38 7.97
CA ASP A 89 3.48 -3.43 8.29
C ASP A 89 3.14 -2.66 9.58
N VAL A 90 4.07 -2.66 10.54
CA VAL A 90 3.98 -1.86 11.78
C VAL A 90 4.08 -0.35 11.53
N ASN A 91 4.51 0.07 10.34
CA ASN A 91 4.69 1.49 10.00
C ASN A 91 3.58 2.04 9.09
N LEU A 92 2.54 1.27 8.76
CA LEU A 92 1.46 1.70 7.86
C LEU A 92 0.88 3.07 8.26
N GLY A 93 0.54 3.27 9.54
CA GLY A 93 0.04 4.57 10.01
C GLY A 93 1.01 5.74 9.75
N LYS A 94 2.31 5.54 9.97
CA LYS A 94 3.34 6.58 9.72
C LYS A 94 3.51 6.88 8.24
N GLU A 95 3.39 5.85 7.39
CA GLU A 95 3.43 6.01 5.94
C GLU A 95 2.21 6.81 5.45
N ILE A 96 1.02 6.52 5.98
CA ILE A 96 -0.19 7.29 5.70
C ILE A 96 0.01 8.75 6.11
N GLU A 97 0.35 9.03 7.37
CA GLU A 97 0.58 10.38 7.89
C GLU A 97 1.62 11.17 7.04
N GLY A 98 2.72 10.50 6.66
CA GLY A 98 3.78 11.12 5.85
C GLY A 98 3.36 11.46 4.42
N LEU A 99 2.34 10.77 3.89
CA LEU A 99 1.80 10.98 2.55
C LEU A 99 0.61 11.93 2.50
N GLU A 100 -0.09 12.17 3.62
CA GLU A 100 -1.19 13.16 3.69
C GLU A 100 -0.76 14.56 3.25
N GLN A 101 0.52 14.90 3.46
CA GLN A 101 1.13 16.18 3.05
C GLN A 101 1.06 16.42 1.53
N LEU A 102 0.83 15.38 0.73
CA LEU A 102 0.67 15.49 -0.73
C LEU A 102 -0.72 16.01 -1.14
N GLY A 103 -1.68 16.11 -0.22
CA GLY A 103 -3.03 16.60 -0.51
C GLY A 103 -3.86 15.66 -1.40
N LEU A 104 -3.40 14.43 -1.61
CA LEU A 104 -4.09 13.39 -2.36
C LEU A 104 -4.90 12.51 -1.40
N LYS A 105 -6.05 12.01 -1.86
CA LYS A 105 -6.85 11.07 -1.05
C LYS A 105 -6.09 9.76 -0.90
N ILE A 106 -6.13 9.18 0.30
CA ILE A 106 -5.48 7.90 0.60
C ILE A 106 -6.55 6.82 0.76
N ALA A 107 -6.29 5.63 0.21
CA ALA A 107 -7.11 4.44 0.40
C ALA A 107 -6.23 3.25 0.80
N VAL A 108 -6.80 2.31 1.57
CA VAL A 108 -6.13 1.05 1.94
C VAL A 108 -7.03 -0.11 1.54
N ILE A 109 -6.50 -1.04 0.74
CA ILE A 109 -7.19 -2.27 0.35
C ILE A 109 -6.61 -3.42 1.18
N THR A 110 -7.39 -3.86 2.17
CA THR A 110 -7.02 -4.92 3.12
C THR A 110 -7.98 -6.11 3.00
N ASN A 111 -7.50 -7.31 3.32
CA ASN A 111 -8.32 -8.50 3.53
C ASN A 111 -9.04 -8.52 4.90
N ALA A 112 -8.85 -7.48 5.72
CA ALA A 112 -9.46 -7.23 7.03
C ALA A 112 -9.11 -8.25 8.14
N SER A 113 -8.17 -9.17 7.91
CA SER A 113 -7.76 -10.19 8.88
C SER A 113 -7.19 -9.65 10.20
N LEU A 114 -6.66 -8.42 10.22
CA LEU A 114 -6.08 -7.80 11.42
C LEU A 114 -6.94 -6.65 11.99
N ILE A 115 -8.12 -6.36 11.42
CA ILE A 115 -8.95 -5.23 11.84
C ILE A 115 -9.52 -5.38 13.27
N TRP A 116 -9.46 -6.59 13.83
CA TRP A 116 -9.83 -6.84 15.23
C TRP A 116 -8.84 -6.21 16.22
N ARG A 117 -7.60 -5.93 15.79
CA ARG A 117 -6.61 -5.28 16.64
C ARG A 117 -6.89 -3.78 16.74
N GLU A 118 -6.75 -3.22 17.93
CA GLU A 118 -6.98 -1.79 18.18
C GLU A 118 -5.90 -0.91 17.55
N ASP A 119 -4.63 -1.33 17.59
CA ASP A 119 -3.53 -0.61 16.96
C ASP A 119 -3.72 -0.46 15.44
N VAL A 120 -4.09 -1.54 14.76
CA VAL A 120 -4.37 -1.51 13.32
C VAL A 120 -5.54 -0.59 13.00
N ARG A 121 -6.59 -0.59 13.82
CA ARG A 121 -7.73 0.31 13.64
C ARG A 121 -7.29 1.77 13.77
N ASN A 122 -6.55 2.11 14.82
CA ASN A 122 -6.09 3.48 15.05
C ASN A 122 -5.20 4.04 13.92
N GLU A 123 -4.50 3.18 13.18
CA GLU A 123 -3.69 3.60 12.02
C GLU A 123 -4.52 3.83 10.74
N LEU A 124 -5.79 3.42 10.70
CA LEU A 124 -6.67 3.52 9.53
C LEU A 124 -7.77 4.58 9.67
N TYR A 125 -7.88 5.24 10.83
CA TYR A 125 -8.93 6.22 11.16
C TYR A 125 -8.41 7.65 11.25
#